data_AF-A0A1C7MJ03-F1
#
_entry.id   AF-A0A1C7MJ03-F1
#
_cell.length_a   1.000
_cell.length_b   1.000
_cell.length_c   1.000
_cell.angle_alpha   90.00
_cell.angle_beta   90.00
_cell.angle_gamma   90.00
#
_symmetry.space_group_name_H-M   'P 1'
#
loop_
_entity.id
_entity.type
_entity.pdbx_description
1 polymer ?
#
loop_
_entity_poly.entity_id
_entity_poly.type
_entity_poly.pdbx_seq_one_letter_code
_entity_poly.pdbx_strand_id
1 'polypeptide(L)'
;MTVVDNLLGLILLGRAVVINFRGCAGTPVTSDQLYHCGTTDDARQALMYIAKCYPHARLIGVGFSLGANMLVRYLAQEGEHSRLVAGCALSCPWDLHAVSSRLSKGTWMEQVYSRALAQNLVTTHSGALARNAAFAQVMPTILSLKSPSLLEFDALYTSQHASHVAPFPFPNVREYYSWASSHNVFTDVRVPLLAINADDDPIVRDLPLDVGRSGLVVLAITRGGGHLGWSTCRKRWWSGDHPRWVRKPMLEWLRAVGEDLWVDSPRGRPLCTVNGFISEVGRENIGCREIKGGGEITCNVVRGQRLAGL
;
A
#
# COMPACT_ATOMS: atom_id res chain seq x y z
N MET A 1 -6.17 10.80 6.40
CA MET A 1 -5.73 11.24 5.06
C MET A 1 -4.97 12.55 5.25
N THR A 2 -3.78 12.66 4.68
CA THR A 2 -3.01 13.91 4.69
C THR A 2 -3.01 14.47 3.26
N VAL A 3 -3.42 15.72 3.10
CA VAL A 3 -3.13 16.47 1.87
C VAL A 3 -1.72 17.02 2.02
N VAL A 4 -0.82 16.67 1.10
CA VAL A 4 0.58 17.12 1.15
C VAL A 4 0.77 18.20 0.09
N ASP A 5 0.80 19.45 0.52
CA ASP A 5 1.02 20.62 -0.34
C ASP A 5 2.51 20.84 -0.71
N ASN A 6 3.41 19.89 -0.40
CA ASN A 6 4.86 20.05 -0.58
C ASN A 6 5.57 18.93 -1.37
N LEU A 7 4.88 18.30 -2.32
CA LEU A 7 5.54 17.55 -3.40
C LEU A 7 5.68 18.46 -4.62
N LEU A 8 6.62 19.42 -4.58
CA LEU A 8 6.86 20.47 -5.58
C LEU A 8 6.95 20.00 -7.05
N GLY A 9 7.12 18.70 -7.32
CA GLY A 9 7.03 18.13 -8.68
C GLY A 9 5.65 17.59 -9.10
N LEU A 10 4.83 17.13 -8.16
CA LEU A 10 3.47 16.62 -8.42
C LEU A 10 2.44 17.76 -8.45
N ILE A 11 2.70 18.86 -7.74
CA ILE A 11 1.83 20.04 -7.66
C ILE A 11 1.66 20.73 -9.03
N LEU A 12 2.61 20.58 -9.94
CA LEU A 12 2.51 21.11 -11.31
C LEU A 12 1.56 20.29 -12.21
N LEU A 13 1.12 19.10 -11.78
CA LEU A 13 0.22 18.21 -12.53
C LEU A 13 -1.16 18.04 -11.85
N GLY A 14 -1.31 18.43 -10.58
CA GLY A 14 -2.58 18.29 -9.86
C GLY A 14 -2.46 18.31 -8.35
N ARG A 15 -3.52 17.90 -7.66
CA ARG A 15 -3.58 17.79 -6.19
C ARG A 15 -3.07 16.42 -5.75
N ALA A 16 -2.20 16.37 -4.74
CA ALA A 16 -1.68 15.14 -4.18
C ALA A 16 -2.34 14.80 -2.84
N VAL A 17 -2.70 13.53 -2.66
CA VAL A 17 -3.29 13.02 -1.42
C VAL A 17 -2.51 11.80 -0.97
N VAL A 18 -2.17 11.74 0.32
CA VAL A 18 -1.52 10.58 0.94
C VAL A 18 -2.52 9.84 1.82
N ILE A 19 -2.65 8.53 1.54
CA ILE A 19 -3.47 7.61 2.31
C ILE A 19 -2.59 6.97 3.40
N ASN A 20 -2.81 7.37 4.64
CA ASN A 20 -2.25 6.67 5.80
C ASN A 20 -3.20 5.53 6.15
N PHE A 21 -2.70 4.30 6.11
CA PHE A 21 -3.46 3.11 6.48
C PHE A 21 -3.69 3.07 7.99
N ARG A 22 -4.69 2.29 8.42
CA ARG A 22 -5.01 2.11 9.83
C ARG A 22 -3.77 1.69 10.63
N GLY A 23 -3.56 2.31 11.78
CA GLY A 23 -2.37 2.10 12.62
C GLY A 23 -1.13 2.89 12.18
N CYS A 24 -1.00 3.29 10.91
CA CYS A 24 0.20 3.96 10.40
C CYS A 24 0.16 5.48 10.59
N ALA A 25 1.33 6.12 10.70
CA ALA A 25 1.47 7.59 10.75
C ALA A 25 0.56 8.29 11.78
N GLY A 26 0.32 7.66 12.93
CA GLY A 26 -0.52 8.20 14.00
C GLY A 26 -2.03 7.99 13.82
N THR A 27 -2.47 7.38 12.72
CA THR A 27 -3.85 6.91 12.54
C THR A 27 -4.11 5.76 13.54
N PRO A 28 -5.08 5.89 14.46
CA PRO A 28 -5.41 4.84 15.40
C PRO A 28 -6.11 3.70 14.67
N VAL A 29 -5.96 2.51 15.23
CA VAL A 29 -6.78 1.35 14.89
C VAL A 29 -8.03 1.41 15.77
N THR A 30 -9.22 1.45 15.15
CA THR A 30 -10.51 1.49 15.85
C THR A 30 -11.41 0.30 15.59
N SER A 31 -10.91 -0.69 14.84
CA SER A 31 -11.54 -1.98 14.59
C SER A 31 -10.56 -3.12 14.87
N ASP A 32 -11.03 -4.36 14.90
CA ASP A 32 -10.17 -5.53 15.13
C ASP A 32 -9.32 -5.91 13.90
N GLN A 33 -9.51 -5.23 12.77
CA GLN A 33 -8.74 -5.43 11.56
C GLN A 33 -7.48 -4.56 11.56
N LEU A 34 -6.33 -5.20 11.33
CA LEU A 34 -5.04 -4.50 11.20
C LEU A 34 -4.66 -4.28 9.73
N TYR A 35 -3.77 -3.32 9.51
CA TYR A 35 -3.08 -3.15 8.24
C TYR A 35 -2.20 -4.38 7.95
N HIS A 36 -2.39 -5.00 6.79
CA HIS A 36 -1.60 -6.15 6.35
C HIS A 36 -1.36 -6.11 4.83
N CYS A 37 -0.53 -7.01 4.31
CA CYS A 37 -0.02 -6.93 2.93
C CYS A 37 -1.09 -7.09 1.84
N GLY A 38 -2.26 -7.61 2.21
CA GLY A 38 -3.38 -7.85 1.30
C GLY A 38 -4.54 -6.86 1.46
N THR A 39 -4.44 -5.89 2.37
CA THR A 39 -5.54 -4.94 2.64
C THR A 39 -5.77 -4.03 1.45
N THR A 40 -7.01 -3.90 1.02
CA THR A 40 -7.42 -2.96 -0.04
C THR A 40 -8.59 -2.07 0.40
N ASP A 41 -9.20 -2.37 1.55
CA ASP A 41 -10.40 -1.68 2.06
C ASP A 41 -10.09 -0.24 2.51
N ASP A 42 -8.96 0.00 3.15
CA ASP A 42 -8.53 1.36 3.53
C ASP A 42 -8.39 2.27 2.29
N ALA A 43 -7.85 1.72 1.19
CA ALA A 43 -7.76 2.43 -0.08
C ALA A 43 -9.14 2.67 -0.69
N ARG A 44 -10.05 1.68 -0.67
CA ARG A 44 -11.45 1.86 -1.09
C ARG A 44 -12.13 2.99 -0.32
N GLN A 45 -12.04 2.97 1.01
CA GLN A 45 -12.63 3.98 1.88
C GLN A 45 -12.11 5.38 1.56
N ALA A 46 -10.79 5.54 1.42
CA ALA A 46 -10.19 6.81 1.06
C ALA A 46 -10.66 7.29 -0.33
N LEU A 47 -10.70 6.40 -1.33
CA LEU A 47 -11.12 6.75 -2.69
C LEU A 47 -12.61 7.08 -2.77
N MET A 48 -13.48 6.42 -2.00
CA MET A 48 -14.90 6.79 -1.87
C MET A 48 -15.04 8.21 -1.33
N TYR A 49 -14.30 8.54 -0.27
CA TYR A 49 -14.32 9.88 0.32
C TYR A 49 -13.82 10.94 -0.67
N ILE A 50 -12.68 10.69 -1.32
CA ILE A 50 -12.10 11.61 -2.32
C ILE A 50 -13.07 11.82 -3.49
N ALA A 51 -13.68 10.75 -4.01
CA ALA A 51 -14.65 10.84 -5.09
C ALA A 51 -15.92 11.60 -4.70
N LYS A 52 -16.35 11.51 -3.44
CA LYS A 52 -17.46 12.35 -2.92
C LYS A 52 -17.09 13.83 -2.90
N CYS A 53 -15.88 14.16 -2.43
CA CYS A 53 -15.42 15.54 -2.36
C CYS A 53 -15.10 16.14 -3.74
N TYR A 54 -14.64 15.32 -4.67
CA TYR A 54 -14.18 15.72 -6.01
C TYR A 54 -14.75 14.80 -7.09
N PRO A 55 -16.07 14.87 -7.37
CA PRO A 55 -16.76 13.91 -8.24
C PRO A 55 -16.33 13.93 -9.71
N HIS A 56 -15.65 15.00 -10.15
CA HIS A 56 -15.15 15.16 -11.52
C HIS A 56 -13.63 15.00 -11.62
N ALA A 57 -12.94 14.75 -10.51
CA ALA A 57 -11.48 14.59 -10.53
C ALA A 57 -11.10 13.21 -11.07
N ARG A 58 -10.17 13.18 -12.04
CA ARG A 58 -9.48 11.94 -12.44
C ARG A 58 -8.52 11.55 -11.32
N LEU A 59 -8.70 10.35 -10.76
CA LEU A 59 -7.86 9.85 -9.68
C LEU A 59 -6.80 8.90 -10.26
N ILE A 60 -5.53 9.14 -9.95
CA ILE A 60 -4.41 8.30 -10.38
C ILE A 60 -3.70 7.78 -9.13
N GLY A 61 -3.47 6.46 -9.06
CA GLY A 61 -2.80 5.83 -7.93
C GLY A 61 -1.29 5.77 -8.12
N VAL A 62 -0.52 6.09 -7.08
CA VAL A 62 0.92 5.83 -7.03
C VAL A 62 1.23 5.02 -5.77
N GLY A 63 1.87 3.87 -5.95
CA GLY A 63 2.26 2.98 -4.86
C GLY A 63 3.75 2.71 -4.88
N PHE A 64 4.36 2.60 -3.69
CA PHE A 64 5.77 2.27 -3.51
C PHE A 64 5.90 1.02 -2.65
N SER A 65 6.77 0.08 -3.03
CA SER A 65 7.03 -1.16 -2.29
C SER A 65 5.72 -1.87 -1.92
N LEU A 66 5.45 -2.12 -0.63
CA LEU A 66 4.20 -2.73 -0.19
C LEU A 66 2.94 -1.97 -0.66
N GLY A 67 2.98 -0.64 -0.69
CA GLY A 67 1.89 0.17 -1.23
C GLY A 67 1.68 -0.04 -2.73
N ALA A 68 2.72 -0.40 -3.48
CA ALA A 68 2.60 -0.80 -4.88
C ALA A 68 1.87 -2.15 -5.01
N ASN A 69 2.21 -3.14 -4.18
CA ASN A 69 1.47 -4.42 -4.14
C ASN A 69 -0.01 -4.19 -3.85
N MET A 70 -0.33 -3.35 -2.87
CA MET A 70 -1.71 -3.04 -2.49
C MET A 70 -2.45 -2.29 -3.60
N LEU A 71 -1.78 -1.36 -4.29
CA LEU A 71 -2.35 -0.68 -5.45
C LEU A 71 -2.71 -1.67 -6.57
N VAL A 72 -1.78 -2.56 -6.94
CA VAL A 72 -2.04 -3.57 -8.01
C VAL A 72 -3.23 -4.46 -7.62
N ARG A 73 -3.28 -4.92 -6.37
CA ARG A 73 -4.41 -5.70 -5.86
C ARG A 73 -5.73 -4.95 -5.89
N TYR A 74 -5.73 -3.68 -5.49
CA TYR A 74 -6.92 -2.83 -5.56
C TYR A 74 -7.41 -2.72 -7.01
N LEU A 75 -6.51 -2.40 -7.94
CA LEU A 75 -6.85 -2.27 -9.36
C LEU A 75 -7.39 -3.57 -9.97
N ALA A 76 -6.81 -4.71 -9.59
CA ALA A 76 -7.28 -6.03 -10.00
C ALA A 76 -8.65 -6.38 -9.42
N GLN A 77 -8.85 -6.15 -8.13
CA GLN A 77 -10.11 -6.49 -7.44
C GLN A 77 -11.27 -5.59 -7.86
N GLU A 78 -11.01 -4.32 -8.14
CA GLU A 78 -12.05 -3.42 -8.64
C GLU A 78 -12.29 -3.57 -10.14
N GLY A 79 -11.27 -3.96 -10.91
CA GLY A 79 -11.38 -4.13 -12.36
C GLY A 79 -12.00 -2.89 -13.02
N GLU A 80 -13.08 -3.09 -13.77
CA GLU A 80 -13.83 -2.01 -14.45
C GLU A 80 -14.51 -1.02 -13.48
N HIS A 81 -14.68 -1.42 -12.22
CA HIS A 81 -15.24 -0.58 -11.15
C HIS A 81 -14.17 0.18 -10.37
N SER A 82 -12.91 0.21 -10.83
CA SER A 82 -11.87 1.03 -10.21
C SER A 82 -12.29 2.50 -10.18
N ARG A 83 -11.98 3.22 -9.09
CA ARG A 83 -12.10 4.69 -9.07
C ARG A 83 -10.85 5.38 -9.62
N LEU A 84 -9.77 4.63 -9.73
CA LEU A 84 -8.51 5.09 -10.30
C LEU A 84 -8.56 4.88 -11.80
N VAL A 85 -8.26 5.93 -12.57
CA VAL A 85 -8.19 5.89 -14.04
C VAL A 85 -6.89 5.24 -14.53
N ALA A 86 -5.86 5.18 -13.67
CA ALA A 86 -4.57 4.57 -13.93
C ALA A 86 -3.78 4.37 -12.63
N GLY A 87 -2.71 3.57 -12.70
CA GLY A 87 -1.78 3.32 -11.60
C GLY A 87 -0.31 3.45 -11.99
N CYS A 88 0.54 3.75 -11.00
CA CYS A 88 2.00 3.67 -11.07
C CYS A 88 2.53 2.89 -9.86
N ALA A 89 3.10 1.72 -10.09
CA ALA A 89 3.64 0.81 -9.07
C ALA A 89 5.18 0.83 -9.09
N LEU A 90 5.81 1.30 -8.02
CA LEU A 90 7.27 1.41 -7.93
C LEU A 90 7.83 0.38 -6.94
N SER A 91 8.74 -0.46 -7.43
CA SER A 91 9.36 -1.57 -6.69
C SER A 91 8.35 -2.50 -6.03
N CYS A 92 7.33 -2.88 -6.78
CA CYS A 92 6.29 -3.78 -6.29
C CYS A 92 6.91 -5.12 -5.86
N PRO A 93 6.71 -5.58 -4.61
CA PRO A 93 7.06 -6.92 -4.17
C PRO A 93 5.99 -7.89 -4.68
N TRP A 94 6.08 -8.22 -5.97
CA TRP A 94 5.08 -8.98 -6.71
C TRP A 94 4.74 -10.33 -6.05
N ASP A 95 5.77 -11.05 -5.61
CA ASP A 95 5.67 -12.30 -4.83
C ASP A 95 6.11 -12.06 -3.38
N LEU A 96 5.12 -11.90 -2.49
CA LEU A 96 5.36 -11.71 -1.07
C LEU A 96 5.87 -12.98 -0.39
N HIS A 97 5.59 -14.17 -0.93
CA HIS A 97 6.12 -15.41 -0.39
C HIS A 97 7.63 -15.51 -0.65
N ALA A 98 8.07 -15.20 -1.87
CA ALA A 98 9.49 -15.13 -2.19
C ALA A 98 10.22 -14.04 -1.39
N VAL A 99 9.61 -12.85 -1.29
CA VAL A 99 10.17 -11.73 -0.52
C VAL A 99 10.27 -12.07 0.97
N SER A 100 9.23 -12.62 1.59
CA SER A 100 9.27 -13.01 3.02
C SER A 100 10.27 -14.15 3.29
N SER A 101 10.38 -15.11 2.36
CA SER A 101 11.38 -16.19 2.45
C SER A 101 12.81 -15.63 2.37
N ARG A 102 13.05 -14.65 1.51
CA ARG A 102 14.35 -13.97 1.40
C ARG A 102 14.65 -13.10 2.63
N LEU A 103 13.68 -12.35 3.11
CA LEU A 103 13.85 -11.53 4.32
C LEU A 103 14.12 -12.36 5.59
N SER A 104 13.59 -13.58 5.65
CA SER A 104 13.79 -14.48 6.80
C SER A 104 15.08 -15.31 6.71
N LYS A 105 15.46 -15.77 5.51
CA LYS A 105 16.58 -16.71 5.30
C LYS A 105 17.78 -16.11 4.56
N GLY A 106 17.67 -14.87 4.13
CA GLY A 106 18.69 -14.19 3.36
C GLY A 106 19.88 -13.75 4.21
N THR A 107 20.66 -12.85 3.64
CA THR A 107 21.80 -12.19 4.26
C THR A 107 21.44 -11.54 5.60
N TRP A 108 22.47 -11.29 6.42
CA TRP A 108 22.29 -10.64 7.71
C TRP A 108 21.57 -9.28 7.60
N MET A 109 21.75 -8.54 6.51
CA MET A 109 21.08 -7.25 6.27
C MET A 109 19.57 -7.41 6.07
N GLU A 110 19.16 -8.43 5.32
CA GLU A 110 17.74 -8.74 5.07
C GLU A 110 17.05 -9.19 6.37
N GLN A 111 17.74 -9.97 7.20
CA GLN A 111 17.22 -10.37 8.51
C GLN A 111 17.12 -9.18 9.49
N VAL A 112 18.09 -8.26 9.49
CA VAL A 112 18.02 -7.03 10.28
C VAL A 112 16.84 -6.17 9.83
N TYR A 113 16.62 -6.04 8.52
CA TYR A 113 15.48 -5.32 7.97
C TYR A 113 14.14 -5.96 8.39
N SER A 114 14.03 -7.30 8.30
CA SER A 114 12.85 -8.05 8.76
C SER A 114 12.55 -7.81 10.25
N ARG A 115 13.58 -7.89 11.10
CA ARG A 115 13.45 -7.63 12.55
C ARG A 115 13.06 -6.18 12.83
N ALA A 116 13.62 -5.21 12.10
CA ALA A 116 13.27 -3.80 12.25
C ALA A 116 11.81 -3.54 11.87
N LEU A 117 11.29 -4.18 10.81
CA LEU A 117 9.87 -4.09 10.44
C LEU A 117 8.96 -4.70 11.51
N ALA A 118 9.28 -5.90 12.00
CA ALA A 118 8.52 -6.56 13.06
C ALA A 118 8.51 -5.72 14.36
N GLN A 119 9.67 -5.19 14.76
CA GLN A 119 9.78 -4.33 15.93
C GLN A 119 8.98 -3.03 15.75
N ASN A 120 9.02 -2.41 14.57
CA ASN A 120 8.24 -1.21 14.28
C ASN A 120 6.73 -1.48 14.35
N LEU A 121 6.25 -2.63 13.84
CA LEU A 121 4.83 -3.02 13.95
C LEU A 121 4.41 -3.18 15.42
N VAL A 122 5.19 -3.93 16.21
CA VAL A 122 4.87 -4.18 17.63
C VAL A 122 4.93 -2.88 18.43
N THR A 123 5.96 -2.05 18.26
CA THR A 123 6.13 -0.81 19.03
C THR A 123 5.10 0.25 18.65
N THR A 124 4.90 0.49 17.35
CA THR A 124 4.00 1.53 16.83
C THR A 124 2.55 1.20 17.14
N HIS A 125 2.18 -0.08 17.09
CA HIS A 125 0.79 -0.48 17.29
C HIS A 125 0.52 -1.09 18.67
N SER A 126 1.51 -1.17 19.57
CA SER A 126 1.40 -1.78 20.91
C SER A 126 0.11 -1.43 21.66
N GLY A 127 -0.30 -0.16 21.68
CA GLY A 127 -1.54 0.26 22.34
C GLY A 127 -2.85 -0.09 21.62
N ALA A 128 -2.82 -0.26 20.30
CA ALA A 128 -3.95 -0.76 19.52
C ALA A 128 -4.04 -2.29 19.61
N LEU A 129 -2.90 -2.93 19.42
CA LEU A 129 -2.66 -4.34 19.56
C LEU A 129 -3.06 -4.85 20.96
N ALA A 130 -2.72 -4.14 22.03
CA ALA A 130 -3.11 -4.52 23.39
C ALA A 130 -4.63 -4.49 23.64
N ARG A 131 -5.38 -3.74 22.85
CA ARG A 131 -6.86 -3.70 22.94
C ARG A 131 -7.53 -4.76 22.07
N ASN A 132 -6.80 -5.36 21.14
CA ASN A 132 -7.31 -6.42 20.29
C ASN A 132 -7.22 -7.76 21.04
N ALA A 133 -8.36 -8.37 21.33
CA ALA A 133 -8.43 -9.60 22.13
C ALA A 133 -7.67 -10.76 21.49
N ALA A 134 -7.68 -10.87 20.15
CA ALA A 134 -6.93 -11.90 19.44
C ALA A 134 -5.41 -11.66 19.54
N PHE A 135 -4.97 -10.40 19.48
CA PHE A 135 -3.55 -10.10 19.64
C PHE A 135 -3.08 -10.33 21.07
N ALA A 136 -3.89 -10.00 22.07
CA ALA A 136 -3.58 -10.23 23.47
C ALA A 136 -3.32 -11.73 23.77
N GLN A 137 -3.98 -12.65 23.06
CA GLN A 137 -3.76 -14.10 23.18
C GLN A 137 -2.42 -14.55 22.60
N VAL A 138 -1.98 -13.94 21.49
CA VAL A 138 -0.75 -14.32 20.78
C VAL A 138 0.48 -13.55 21.29
N MET A 139 0.26 -12.40 21.93
CA MET A 139 1.30 -11.52 22.46
C MET A 139 2.30 -12.24 23.38
N PRO A 140 1.92 -13.10 24.36
CA PRO A 140 2.89 -13.79 25.21
C PRO A 140 3.85 -14.67 24.41
N THR A 141 3.35 -15.33 23.35
CA THR A 141 4.16 -16.15 22.45
C THR A 141 5.08 -15.31 21.58
N ILE A 142 4.62 -14.16 21.08
CA ILE A 142 5.48 -13.25 20.31
C ILE A 142 6.57 -12.63 21.20
N LEU A 143 6.22 -12.23 22.43
CA LEU A 143 7.16 -11.62 23.38
C LEU A 143 8.18 -12.62 23.95
N SER A 144 7.87 -13.92 23.96
CA SER A 144 8.84 -14.95 24.35
C SER A 144 9.91 -15.20 23.29
N LEU A 145 9.68 -14.77 22.05
CA LEU A 145 10.69 -14.78 21.00
C LEU A 145 11.71 -13.66 21.25
N LYS A 146 12.99 -14.02 21.37
CA LYS A 146 14.08 -13.08 21.63
C LYS A 146 14.21 -11.98 20.56
N SER A 147 13.79 -12.25 19.32
CA SER A 147 13.81 -11.32 18.18
C SER A 147 12.90 -11.84 17.05
N PRO A 148 11.57 -11.69 17.15
CA PRO A 148 10.65 -12.22 16.15
C PRO A 148 10.87 -11.58 14.79
N SER A 149 10.93 -12.40 13.75
CA SER A 149 10.91 -12.00 12.35
C SER A 149 9.50 -11.64 11.89
N LEU A 150 9.41 -10.90 10.78
CA LEU A 150 8.10 -10.59 10.17
C LEU A 150 7.32 -11.85 9.80
N LEU A 151 8.02 -12.91 9.34
CA LEU A 151 7.42 -14.20 9.00
C LEU A 151 6.78 -14.87 10.22
N GLU A 152 7.44 -14.85 11.38
CA GLU A 152 6.90 -15.42 12.62
C GLU A 152 5.70 -14.62 13.13
N PHE A 153 5.77 -13.28 13.07
CA PHE A 153 4.64 -12.43 13.39
C PHE A 153 3.44 -12.71 12.48
N ASP A 154 3.67 -12.81 11.18
CA ASP A 154 2.61 -13.08 10.21
C ASP A 154 2.05 -14.50 10.34
N ALA A 155 2.87 -15.48 10.72
CA ALA A 155 2.43 -16.84 10.97
C ALA A 155 1.58 -16.96 12.23
N LEU A 156 1.98 -16.31 13.32
CA LEU A 156 1.29 -16.40 14.61
C LEU A 156 0.05 -15.52 14.68
N TYR A 157 0.09 -14.32 14.10
CA TYR A 157 -0.98 -13.35 14.22
C TYR A 157 -1.63 -13.03 12.88
N THR A 158 -0.88 -12.47 11.92
CA THR A 158 -1.51 -11.86 10.73
C THR A 158 -2.37 -12.85 9.97
N SER A 159 -1.82 -14.02 9.61
CA SER A 159 -2.52 -15.05 8.84
C SER A 159 -3.76 -15.62 9.53
N GLN A 160 -3.84 -15.52 10.87
CA GLN A 160 -4.93 -16.07 11.66
C GLN A 160 -5.97 -15.02 12.03
N HIS A 161 -5.56 -13.78 12.27
CA HIS A 161 -6.34 -12.81 13.03
C HIS A 161 -6.30 -11.38 12.47
N ALA A 162 -5.60 -11.09 11.37
CA ALA A 162 -5.50 -9.72 10.86
C ALA A 162 -6.82 -9.14 10.35
N SER A 163 -7.80 -9.97 10.02
CA SER A 163 -9.13 -9.55 9.57
C SER A 163 -10.17 -10.60 9.91
N HIS A 164 -11.42 -10.17 10.07
CA HIS A 164 -12.59 -11.05 10.18
C HIS A 164 -13.30 -11.24 8.84
N VAL A 165 -12.80 -10.59 7.78
CA VAL A 165 -13.32 -10.72 6.42
C VAL A 165 -12.62 -11.89 5.74
N ALA A 166 -13.39 -12.66 4.96
CA ALA A 166 -12.85 -13.75 4.16
C ALA A 166 -11.63 -13.28 3.32
N PRO A 167 -10.59 -14.10 3.17
CA PRO A 167 -10.54 -15.53 3.50
C PRO A 167 -9.84 -15.88 4.83
N PHE A 168 -9.74 -14.95 5.79
CA PHE A 168 -9.17 -15.26 7.11
C PHE A 168 -10.09 -16.21 7.93
N PRO A 169 -9.54 -17.10 8.77
CA PRO A 169 -8.10 -17.41 8.95
C PRO A 169 -7.54 -18.24 7.80
N PHE A 170 -6.25 -18.03 7.49
CA PHE A 170 -5.53 -18.85 6.51
C PHE A 170 -5.02 -20.15 7.12
N PRO A 171 -4.93 -21.25 6.34
CA PRO A 171 -4.35 -22.50 6.83
C PRO A 171 -2.90 -22.36 7.31
N ASN A 172 -2.12 -21.46 6.70
CA ASN A 172 -0.76 -21.14 7.08
C ASN A 172 -0.31 -19.80 6.47
N VAL A 173 0.86 -19.32 6.89
CA VAL A 173 1.44 -18.05 6.43
C VAL A 173 1.79 -18.03 4.93
N ARG A 174 2.10 -19.19 4.34
CA ARG A 174 2.38 -19.29 2.90
C ARG A 174 1.10 -19.04 2.09
N GLU A 175 -0.03 -19.64 2.48
CA GLU A 175 -1.32 -19.37 1.83
C GLU A 175 -1.71 -17.89 1.94
N TYR A 176 -1.47 -17.27 3.11
CA TYR A 176 -1.66 -15.83 3.29
C TYR A 176 -0.80 -15.00 2.32
N TYR A 177 0.51 -15.26 2.22
CA TYR A 177 1.38 -14.52 1.30
C TYR A 177 1.06 -14.78 -0.17
N SER A 178 0.73 -16.02 -0.52
CA SER A 178 0.29 -16.37 -1.88
C SER A 178 -0.96 -15.58 -2.24
N TRP A 179 -1.98 -15.60 -1.37
CA TRP A 179 -3.19 -14.80 -1.57
C TRP A 179 -2.92 -13.30 -1.62
N ALA A 180 -2.01 -12.79 -0.79
CA ALA A 180 -1.68 -11.37 -0.71
C ALA A 180 -0.75 -10.89 -1.85
N SER A 181 -0.18 -11.79 -2.65
CA SER A 181 0.74 -11.44 -3.72
C SER A 181 0.01 -10.86 -4.94
N SER A 182 0.54 -9.77 -5.49
CA SER A 182 -0.06 -9.08 -6.64
C SER A 182 0.15 -9.79 -7.98
N HIS A 183 1.21 -10.62 -8.10
CA HIS A 183 1.43 -11.39 -9.33
C HIS A 183 0.31 -12.40 -9.64
N ASN A 184 -0.49 -12.78 -8.65
CA ASN A 184 -1.61 -13.71 -8.85
C ASN A 184 -2.86 -13.06 -9.43
N VAL A 185 -2.93 -11.72 -9.46
CA VAL A 185 -4.16 -10.98 -9.79
C VAL A 185 -3.95 -9.89 -10.85
N PHE A 186 -2.73 -9.62 -11.30
CA PHE A 186 -2.47 -8.50 -12.21
C PHE A 186 -3.20 -8.61 -13.56
N THR A 187 -3.58 -9.83 -13.96
CA THR A 187 -4.36 -10.09 -15.18
C THR A 187 -5.78 -9.53 -15.11
N ASP A 188 -6.28 -9.23 -13.92
CA ASP A 188 -7.60 -8.66 -13.69
C ASP A 188 -7.59 -7.12 -13.65
N VAL A 189 -6.42 -6.50 -13.78
CA VAL A 189 -6.31 -5.04 -13.90
C VAL A 189 -6.99 -4.59 -15.20
N ARG A 190 -7.89 -3.60 -15.08
CA ARG A 190 -8.67 -3.05 -16.21
C ARG A 190 -8.41 -1.57 -16.49
N VAL A 191 -7.36 -1.02 -15.90
CA VAL A 191 -6.90 0.36 -16.16
C VAL A 191 -5.40 0.38 -16.44
N PRO A 192 -4.88 1.36 -17.19
CA PRO A 192 -3.45 1.46 -17.46
C PRO A 192 -2.61 1.46 -16.17
N LEU A 193 -1.60 0.60 -16.12
CA LEU A 193 -0.70 0.45 -14.98
C LEU A 193 0.74 0.40 -15.47
N LEU A 194 1.54 1.38 -15.05
CA LEU A 194 2.99 1.33 -15.17
C LEU A 194 3.59 0.75 -13.89
N ALA A 195 4.33 -0.33 -14.02
CA ALA A 195 5.15 -0.86 -12.95
C ALA A 195 6.63 -0.70 -13.27
N ILE A 196 7.43 -0.22 -12.31
CA ILE A 196 8.87 -0.06 -12.46
C ILE A 196 9.57 -0.82 -11.34
N ASN A 197 10.40 -1.79 -11.68
CA ASN A 197 11.25 -2.54 -10.75
C ASN A 197 12.72 -2.46 -11.19
N ALA A 198 13.64 -2.65 -10.25
CA ALA A 198 15.07 -2.71 -10.55
C ALA A 198 15.58 -4.15 -10.44
N ASP A 199 16.41 -4.57 -11.39
CA ASP A 199 17.02 -5.91 -11.44
C ASP A 199 18.03 -6.12 -10.29
N ASP A 200 18.64 -5.03 -9.81
CA ASP A 200 19.56 -5.02 -8.67
C ASP A 200 18.86 -4.84 -7.30
N ASP A 201 17.53 -4.87 -7.24
CA ASP A 201 16.75 -4.68 -6.01
C ASP A 201 17.08 -5.77 -4.96
N PRO A 202 17.65 -5.42 -3.78
CA PRO A 202 18.04 -6.42 -2.78
C PRO A 202 16.85 -7.13 -2.13
N ILE A 203 15.63 -6.61 -2.26
CA ILE A 203 14.43 -7.16 -1.63
C ILE A 203 13.61 -7.94 -2.68
N VAL A 204 13.36 -7.33 -3.84
CA VAL A 204 12.49 -7.89 -4.89
C VAL A 204 13.30 -8.38 -6.08
N ARG A 205 13.53 -9.69 -6.16
CA ARG A 205 14.23 -10.32 -7.30
C ARG A 205 13.32 -11.08 -8.24
N ASP A 206 12.16 -11.51 -7.74
CA ASP A 206 11.25 -12.38 -8.46
C ASP A 206 10.19 -11.51 -9.14
N LEU A 207 10.38 -11.27 -10.44
CA LEU A 207 9.55 -10.37 -11.25
C LEU A 207 8.63 -11.17 -12.19
N PRO A 208 7.34 -10.82 -12.30
CA PRO A 208 6.41 -11.49 -13.21
C PRO A 208 6.64 -11.02 -14.65
N LEU A 209 7.54 -11.69 -15.36
CA LEU A 209 7.89 -11.34 -16.76
C LEU A 209 6.75 -11.59 -17.74
N ASP A 210 5.72 -12.34 -17.33
CA ASP A 210 4.51 -12.62 -18.10
C ASP A 210 3.44 -11.51 -17.99
N VAL A 211 3.73 -10.40 -17.28
CA VAL A 211 2.82 -9.24 -17.14
C VAL A 211 2.27 -8.72 -18.48
N GLY A 212 3.07 -8.82 -19.55
CA GLY A 212 2.72 -8.32 -20.88
C GLY A 212 1.44 -8.92 -21.48
N ARG A 213 0.89 -10.01 -20.90
CA ARG A 213 -0.39 -10.60 -21.31
C ARG A 213 -1.61 -9.74 -20.99
N SER A 214 -1.51 -8.83 -20.02
CA SER A 214 -2.66 -8.03 -19.53
C SER A 214 -3.05 -6.89 -20.49
N GLY A 215 -2.19 -6.50 -21.44
CA GLY A 215 -2.43 -5.42 -22.41
C GLY A 215 -2.46 -4.01 -21.82
N LEU A 216 -2.85 -3.87 -20.54
CA LEU A 216 -2.94 -2.63 -19.78
C LEU A 216 -1.83 -2.46 -18.73
N VAL A 217 -1.04 -3.51 -18.49
CA VAL A 217 0.05 -3.50 -17.52
C VAL A 217 1.38 -3.49 -18.25
N VAL A 218 2.21 -2.49 -17.96
CA VAL A 218 3.58 -2.37 -18.47
C VAL A 218 4.54 -2.60 -17.31
N LEU A 219 5.41 -3.62 -17.41
CA LEU A 219 6.52 -3.81 -16.47
C LEU A 219 7.82 -3.30 -17.10
N ALA A 220 8.33 -2.20 -16.57
CA ALA A 220 9.64 -1.65 -16.90
C ALA A 220 10.68 -2.14 -15.88
N ILE A 221 11.74 -2.79 -16.36
CA ILE A 221 12.82 -3.30 -15.53
C ILE A 221 14.08 -2.50 -15.81
N THR A 222 14.60 -1.81 -14.80
CA THR A 222 15.87 -1.09 -14.90
C THR A 222 17.02 -1.97 -14.42
N ARG A 223 18.19 -1.88 -15.06
CA ARG A 223 19.41 -2.59 -14.61
C ARG A 223 19.85 -2.20 -13.20
N GLY A 224 19.57 -0.97 -12.78
CA GLY A 224 20.04 -0.41 -11.51
C GLY A 224 19.04 0.55 -10.88
N GLY A 225 18.91 0.48 -9.56
CA GLY A 225 17.99 1.32 -8.79
C GLY A 225 17.85 0.91 -7.33
N GLY A 226 18.22 -0.31 -6.96
CA GLY A 226 17.94 -0.87 -5.64
C GLY A 226 16.44 -0.86 -5.33
N HIS A 227 16.06 -1.05 -4.06
CA HIS A 227 14.65 -1.22 -3.73
C HIS A 227 13.82 0.06 -3.90
N LEU A 228 14.34 1.25 -3.64
CA LEU A 228 13.61 2.51 -3.87
C LEU A 228 14.58 3.66 -4.21
N GLY A 229 15.81 3.32 -4.61
CA GLY A 229 16.91 4.28 -4.71
C GLY A 229 16.86 5.10 -6.00
N TRP A 230 17.03 4.43 -7.14
CA TRP A 230 17.19 5.01 -8.48
C TRP A 230 18.06 6.27 -8.49
N SER A 231 19.13 6.29 -7.69
CA SER A 231 19.99 7.46 -7.57
C SER A 231 20.71 7.71 -8.89
N THR A 232 20.58 8.92 -9.42
CA THR A 232 21.36 9.37 -10.59
C THR A 232 22.65 10.07 -10.19
N CYS A 233 22.89 10.24 -8.89
CA CYS A 233 24.04 10.98 -8.41
C CYS A 233 25.30 10.11 -8.50
N ARG A 234 26.24 10.52 -9.36
CA ARG A 234 27.63 9.99 -9.39
C ARG A 234 28.49 10.54 -8.23
N LYS A 235 27.99 11.52 -7.48
CA LYS A 235 28.68 12.14 -6.35
C LYS A 235 28.39 11.39 -5.05
N ARG A 236 29.26 11.56 -4.06
CA ARG A 236 29.24 10.87 -2.76
C ARG A 236 27.91 11.07 -2.02
N TRP A 237 27.50 10.07 -1.22
CA TRP A 237 26.20 10.01 -0.54
C TRP A 237 25.89 11.17 0.44
N TRP A 238 26.88 12.00 0.79
CA TRP A 238 26.71 13.18 1.64
C TRP A 238 26.55 14.50 0.86
N SER A 239 26.58 14.47 -0.47
CA SER A 239 26.47 15.67 -1.29
C SER A 239 25.03 15.94 -1.72
N GLY A 240 24.33 16.77 -0.94
CA GLY A 240 23.12 17.51 -1.33
C GLY A 240 22.09 16.76 -2.17
N ASP A 241 21.44 17.47 -3.09
CA ASP A 241 20.30 16.98 -3.86
C ASP A 241 20.63 15.67 -4.61
N HIS A 242 19.85 14.63 -4.35
CA HIS A 242 20.02 13.29 -4.92
C HIS A 242 18.88 13.02 -5.90
N PRO A 243 18.97 13.52 -7.15
CA PRO A 243 17.93 13.29 -8.15
C PRO A 243 17.74 11.79 -8.37
N ARG A 244 16.48 11.36 -8.33
CA ARG A 244 16.11 9.96 -8.61
C ARG A 244 15.63 9.84 -10.04
N TRP A 245 16.22 8.90 -10.78
CA TRP A 245 15.90 8.63 -12.18
C TRP A 245 14.40 8.40 -12.36
N VAL A 246 13.81 7.60 -11.46
CA VAL A 246 12.41 7.18 -11.49
C VAL A 246 11.41 8.34 -11.44
N ARG A 247 11.82 9.52 -10.95
CA ARG A 247 10.95 10.69 -10.85
C ARG A 247 10.46 11.15 -12.23
N LYS A 248 11.34 11.18 -13.23
CA LYS A 248 11.00 11.65 -14.57
C LYS A 248 9.98 10.74 -15.28
N PRO A 249 10.23 9.43 -15.47
CA PRO A 249 9.28 8.54 -16.15
C PRO A 249 7.96 8.41 -15.36
N MET A 250 8.00 8.47 -14.03
CA MET A 250 6.77 8.52 -13.23
C MET A 250 5.94 9.77 -13.55
N LEU A 251 6.54 10.97 -13.56
CA LEU A 251 5.81 12.20 -13.87
C LEU A 251 5.31 12.24 -15.32
N GLU A 252 6.11 11.75 -16.27
CA GLU A 252 5.70 11.62 -17.68
C GLU A 252 4.52 10.66 -17.82
N TRP A 253 4.54 9.53 -17.12
CA TRP A 253 3.39 8.61 -17.07
C TRP A 253 2.15 9.28 -16.49
N LEU A 254 2.27 9.95 -15.34
CA LEU A 254 1.15 10.64 -14.68
C LEU A 254 0.53 11.71 -15.59
N ARG A 255 1.37 12.49 -16.29
CA ARG A 255 0.90 13.46 -17.29
C ARG A 255 0.18 12.75 -18.43
N ALA A 256 0.78 11.71 -19.00
CA ALA A 256 0.18 10.99 -20.13
C ALA A 256 -1.19 10.40 -19.76
N VAL A 257 -1.35 9.77 -18.59
CA VAL A 257 -2.65 9.22 -18.18
C VAL A 257 -3.65 10.29 -17.70
N GLY A 258 -3.16 11.44 -17.23
CA GLY A 258 -3.99 12.53 -16.72
C GLY A 258 -4.51 13.47 -17.79
N GLU A 259 -3.71 13.74 -18.82
CA GLU A 259 -3.96 14.75 -19.86
C GLU A 259 -4.16 14.12 -21.24
N ASP A 260 -3.25 13.22 -21.67
CA ASP A 260 -3.14 12.81 -23.07
C ASP A 260 -3.96 11.55 -23.42
N LEU A 261 -4.08 10.61 -22.48
CA LEU A 261 -4.82 9.36 -22.68
C LEU A 261 -6.29 9.57 -22.33
N TRP A 262 -7.14 9.51 -23.37
CA TRP A 262 -8.58 9.37 -23.19
C TRP A 262 -8.91 7.93 -22.80
N VAL A 263 -9.03 7.72 -21.50
CA VAL A 263 -9.60 6.50 -20.93
C VAL A 263 -10.95 6.91 -20.37
N ASP A 264 -12.02 6.25 -20.82
CA ASP A 264 -13.34 6.43 -20.20
C ASP A 264 -13.15 6.26 -18.69
N SER A 265 -13.35 7.34 -17.95
CA SER A 265 -12.98 7.36 -16.53
C SER A 265 -13.90 6.38 -15.80
N PRO A 266 -13.37 5.29 -15.21
CA PRO A 266 -14.21 4.36 -14.49
C PRO A 266 -14.81 5.11 -13.29
N ARG A 267 -16.14 5.10 -13.21
CA ARG A 267 -16.88 5.95 -12.25
C ARG A 267 -16.95 5.37 -10.84
N GLY A 268 -16.23 4.27 -10.61
CA GLY A 268 -16.47 3.40 -9.48
C GLY A 268 -17.91 2.88 -9.44
N ARG A 269 -18.24 2.19 -8.36
CA ARG A 269 -19.66 1.91 -8.06
C ARG A 269 -20.36 3.21 -7.64
N PRO A 270 -21.67 3.37 -7.86
CA PRO A 270 -22.39 4.52 -7.32
C PRO A 270 -22.23 4.61 -5.80
N LEU A 271 -22.04 5.82 -5.28
CA LEU A 271 -21.95 6.06 -3.83
C LEU A 271 -23.35 6.14 -3.23
N CYS A 272 -23.54 5.52 -2.08
CA CYS A 272 -24.75 5.61 -1.26
C CYS A 272 -24.40 6.03 0.18
N THR A 273 -25.40 6.42 0.95
CA THR A 273 -25.23 6.68 2.39
C THR A 273 -26.03 5.67 3.20
N VAL A 274 -25.35 4.91 4.05
CA VAL A 274 -25.95 3.89 4.92
C VAL A 274 -25.58 4.19 6.36
N ASN A 275 -26.55 4.46 7.23
CA ASN A 275 -26.33 4.78 8.65
C ASN A 275 -25.29 5.90 8.91
N GLY A 276 -25.25 6.90 8.01
CA GLY A 276 -24.29 8.01 8.09
C GLY A 276 -22.88 7.72 7.55
N PHE A 277 -22.66 6.53 6.99
CA PHE A 277 -21.44 6.16 6.26
C PHE A 277 -21.63 6.32 4.76
N ILE A 278 -20.61 6.82 4.10
CA ILE A 278 -20.49 6.80 2.63
C ILE A 278 -20.00 5.40 2.26
N SER A 279 -20.76 4.71 1.41
CA SER A 279 -20.50 3.36 0.95
C SER A 279 -20.74 3.23 -0.55
N GLU A 280 -20.44 2.06 -1.10
CA GLU A 280 -20.74 1.69 -2.48
C GLU A 280 -22.01 0.83 -2.55
N VAL A 281 -22.85 1.09 -3.56
CA VAL A 281 -24.01 0.24 -3.85
C VAL A 281 -23.55 -1.19 -4.13
N GLY A 282 -24.11 -2.16 -3.39
CA GLY A 282 -23.75 -3.58 -3.46
C GLY A 282 -22.44 -3.94 -2.73
N ARG A 283 -21.91 -3.03 -1.90
CA ARG A 283 -20.77 -3.27 -1.00
C ARG A 283 -20.90 -2.40 0.26
N GLU A 284 -22.05 -2.50 0.92
CA GLU A 284 -22.40 -1.69 2.10
C GLU A 284 -21.61 -2.09 3.36
N ASN A 285 -20.91 -3.23 3.33
CA ASN A 285 -20.01 -3.67 4.41
C ASN A 285 -18.72 -2.85 4.51
N ILE A 286 -18.40 -2.02 3.50
CA ILE A 286 -17.28 -1.08 3.53
C ILE A 286 -17.84 0.32 3.42
N GLY A 287 -17.45 1.20 4.35
CA GLY A 287 -17.84 2.59 4.33
C GLY A 287 -16.88 3.50 5.07
N CYS A 288 -16.97 4.80 4.78
CA CYS A 288 -16.20 5.83 5.46
C CYS A 288 -17.13 6.95 5.94
N ARG A 289 -16.78 7.58 7.06
CA ARG A 289 -17.42 8.80 7.53
C ARG A 289 -16.38 9.77 8.06
N GLU A 290 -16.66 11.05 7.91
CA GLU A 290 -15.84 12.08 8.51
C GLU A 290 -16.10 12.14 10.03
N ILE A 291 -15.03 12.21 10.82
CA ILE A 291 -15.14 12.35 12.27
C ILE A 291 -14.88 13.81 12.62
N LYS A 292 -15.86 14.47 13.23
CA LYS A 292 -15.73 15.87 13.69
C LYS A 292 -14.54 16.01 14.64
N GLY A 293 -13.70 17.02 14.41
CA GLY A 293 -12.47 17.26 15.18
C GLY A 293 -11.23 16.55 14.63
N GLY A 294 -11.31 16.00 13.42
CA GLY A 294 -10.15 15.43 12.73
C GLY A 294 -9.09 16.48 12.40
N GLY A 295 -7.98 16.46 13.14
CA GLY A 295 -6.86 17.39 12.95
C GLY A 295 -6.09 17.17 11.64
N GLU A 296 -5.39 18.22 11.20
CA GLU A 296 -4.46 18.16 10.08
C GLU A 296 -3.21 17.37 10.48
N ILE A 297 -2.93 16.25 9.79
CA ILE A 297 -1.66 15.53 9.97
C ILE A 297 -0.65 16.19 9.03
N THR A 298 0.03 17.24 9.47
CA THR A 298 1.12 17.84 8.70
C THR A 298 2.34 16.92 8.74
N CYS A 299 2.84 16.51 7.58
CA CYS A 299 4.08 15.76 7.45
C CYS A 299 5.28 16.68 7.74
N ASN A 300 5.48 17.05 9.01
CA ASN A 300 6.72 17.42 9.67
C ASN A 300 6.37 17.95 11.06
N VAL A 301 7.02 17.40 12.10
CA VAL A 301 6.83 17.68 13.54
C VAL A 301 5.73 16.85 14.20
N VAL A 302 6.16 15.78 14.88
CA VAL A 302 5.39 15.14 15.95
C VAL A 302 5.21 16.17 17.07
N ARG A 303 4.05 16.82 17.12
CA ARG A 303 3.46 17.32 18.37
C ARG A 303 1.93 17.22 18.30
N GLY A 304 1.41 16.18 18.95
CA GLY A 304 0.06 16.19 19.52
C GLY A 304 -1.11 15.84 18.60
N GLN A 305 -1.64 14.63 18.82
CA GLN A 305 -3.05 14.21 18.66
C GLN A 305 -3.53 13.76 17.26
N ARG A 306 -4.47 12.80 17.28
CA ARG A 306 -4.68 11.72 16.28
C ARG A 306 -6.01 11.86 15.51
N LEU A 307 -6.03 11.39 14.27
CA LEU A 307 -7.21 11.28 13.40
C LEU A 307 -7.63 9.81 13.26
N ALA A 308 -8.85 9.45 13.68
CA ALA A 308 -9.37 8.07 13.64
C ALA A 308 -10.01 7.67 12.30
N GLY A 309 -9.67 6.48 11.79
CA GLY A 309 -10.34 5.81 10.68
C GLY A 309 -10.88 4.46 11.18
N LEU A 310 -12.16 4.18 10.90
CA LEU A 310 -12.90 3.00 11.34
C LEU A 310 -12.35 1.69 10.78
#